data_AF-A0A9P7KHY1-F1
#
_entry.id   AF-A0A9P7KHY1-F1
#
_cell.length_a   1.000
_cell.length_b   1.000
_cell.length_c   1.000
_cell.angle_alpha   90.00
_cell.angle_beta   90.00
_cell.angle_gamma   90.00
#
_symmetry.space_group_name_H-M   'P 1'
#
loop_
_entity.id
_entity.type
_entity.pdbx_description
1 polymer ?
#
loop_
_entity_poly.entity_id
_entity_poly.type
_entity_poly.pdbx_seq_one_letter_code
_entity_poly.pdbx_strand_id
1 'polypeptide(L)'
;MGTIELVLEEAKRAFRRSRKYNSGLEDEDRKHHIWYNLIAGSTTTSAAVRQPVNNSPVQDITTKDARCNVNPTAATTTVSVAAGSKIGFVLDNSLYHLGPAAIYLGKAPSTAAAWDGSGANWFKIAEWGATFNPFTFTTYNLNTLTTTIPASTPAGEYLVRIEQIGLHVAGAPQWYISCAQIKITGGGSGNPAKVSIPGYVSANDPGLTVNIYYPVPTSYKVPGPAVWKG
;
A
#
# COMPACT_ATOMS: atom_id res chain seq x y z
N MET A 1 -16.79 -20.51 53.82
CA MET A 1 -15.45 -20.27 53.25
C MET A 1 -15.41 -20.34 51.71
N GLY A 2 -16.30 -21.07 51.02
CA GLY A 2 -16.21 -21.23 49.54
C GLY A 2 -16.63 -20.04 48.66
N THR A 3 -17.43 -19.09 49.16
CA THR A 3 -18.03 -18.05 48.30
C THR A 3 -17.06 -16.91 47.93
N ILE A 4 -16.14 -16.56 48.82
CA ILE A 4 -15.18 -15.46 48.59
C ILE A 4 -14.06 -15.89 47.64
N GLU A 5 -13.62 -17.15 47.76
CA GLU A 5 -12.56 -17.71 46.91
C GLU A 5 -13.03 -17.87 45.45
N LEU A 6 -14.31 -18.24 45.25
CA LEU A 6 -14.92 -18.34 43.93
C LEU A 6 -14.99 -16.97 43.23
N VAL A 7 -15.43 -15.94 43.95
CA VAL A 7 -15.51 -14.55 43.43
C VAL A 7 -14.12 -14.02 43.08
N LEU A 8 -13.10 -14.34 43.87
CA LEU A 8 -11.73 -13.92 43.61
C LEU A 8 -11.14 -14.60 42.36
N GLU A 9 -11.45 -15.87 42.12
CA GLU A 9 -11.03 -16.58 40.91
C GLU A 9 -11.74 -16.10 39.64
N GLU A 10 -13.03 -15.74 39.72
CA GLU A 10 -13.74 -15.12 38.61
C GLU A 10 -13.17 -13.74 38.26
N ALA A 11 -12.85 -12.91 39.26
CA ALA A 11 -12.21 -11.61 39.07
C ALA A 11 -10.82 -11.75 38.41
N LYS A 12 -10.01 -12.72 38.85
CA LYS A 12 -8.71 -13.01 38.22
C LYS A 12 -8.86 -13.50 36.78
N ARG A 13 -9.88 -14.31 36.48
CA ARG A 13 -10.17 -14.77 35.10
C ARG A 13 -10.62 -13.62 34.22
N ALA A 14 -11.49 -12.73 34.71
CA ALA A 14 -11.93 -11.55 33.99
C ALA A 14 -10.75 -10.60 33.69
N PHE A 15 -9.87 -10.38 34.68
CA PHE A 15 -8.68 -9.56 34.51
C PHE A 15 -7.65 -10.15 33.53
N ARG A 16 -7.48 -11.48 33.53
CA ARG A 16 -6.63 -12.17 32.53
C ARG A 16 -7.22 -12.08 31.12
N ARG A 17 -8.56 -12.20 30.99
CA ARG A 17 -9.27 -12.05 29.71
C ARG A 17 -9.16 -10.63 29.17
N SER A 18 -9.34 -9.60 30.01
CA SER A 18 -9.19 -8.20 29.58
C SER A 18 -7.75 -7.87 29.18
N ARG A 19 -6.75 -8.38 29.91
CA ARG A 19 -5.33 -8.19 29.54
C ARG A 19 -4.99 -8.86 28.21
N LYS A 20 -5.49 -10.07 27.94
CA LYS A 20 -5.30 -10.77 26.66
C LYS A 20 -6.04 -10.09 25.50
N TYR A 21 -7.22 -9.53 25.77
CA TYR A 21 -7.97 -8.74 24.79
C TYR A 21 -7.21 -7.45 24.43
N ASN A 22 -6.74 -6.70 25.42
CA ASN A 22 -5.96 -5.48 25.19
C ASN A 22 -4.63 -5.77 24.49
N SER A 23 -3.90 -6.84 24.85
CA SER A 23 -2.68 -7.23 24.13
C SER A 23 -2.96 -7.65 22.69
N GLY A 24 -4.11 -8.30 22.43
CA GLY A 24 -4.53 -8.65 21.07
C GLY A 24 -4.90 -7.43 20.21
N LEU A 25 -5.48 -6.39 20.82
CA LEU A 25 -5.73 -5.11 20.15
C LEU A 25 -4.43 -4.35 19.86
N GLU A 26 -3.50 -4.32 20.82
CA GLU A 26 -2.17 -3.73 20.64
C GLU A 26 -1.34 -4.45 19.55
N ASP A 27 -1.50 -5.77 19.41
CA ASP A 27 -0.83 -6.56 18.37
C ASP A 27 -1.48 -6.40 16.97
N GLU A 28 -2.79 -6.11 16.87
CA GLU A 28 -3.44 -5.74 15.60
C GLU A 28 -3.04 -4.32 15.15
N ASP A 29 -3.00 -3.35 16.08
CA ASP A 29 -2.62 -1.96 15.76
C ASP A 29 -1.17 -1.84 15.26
N ARG A 30 -0.28 -2.77 15.65
CA ARG A 30 1.11 -2.83 15.15
C ARG A 30 1.23 -3.33 13.70
N LYS A 31 0.18 -3.91 13.12
CA LYS A 31 0.18 -4.44 11.74
C LYS A 31 -0.26 -3.39 10.71
N HIS A 32 -1.03 -2.40 11.15
CA HIS A 32 -1.37 -1.21 10.38
C HIS A 32 -0.13 -0.35 10.16
N HIS A 33 0.01 0.21 8.96
CA HIS A 33 1.21 0.93 8.55
C HIS A 33 0.91 2.09 7.61
N ILE A 34 1.88 3.01 7.50
CA ILE A 34 1.90 4.06 6.49
C ILE A 34 3.21 4.03 5.70
N TRP A 35 3.14 4.40 4.43
CA TRP A 35 4.32 4.55 3.58
C TRP A 35 4.93 5.95 3.81
N TYR A 36 5.80 6.05 4.80
CA TYR A 36 6.22 7.32 5.37
C TYR A 36 7.25 8.07 4.52
N ASN A 37 8.24 7.38 3.97
CA ASN A 37 9.30 8.01 3.15
C ASN A 37 9.24 7.56 1.70
N LEU A 38 9.43 8.50 0.78
CA LEU A 38 9.80 8.22 -0.61
C LEU A 38 11.30 7.94 -0.70
N ILE A 39 11.69 6.90 -1.46
CA ILE A 39 13.04 6.71 -2.00
C ILE A 39 12.99 7.11 -3.47
N ALA A 40 13.80 8.08 -3.91
CA ALA A 40 13.93 8.49 -5.31
C ALA A 40 15.39 8.79 -5.66
N GLY A 41 16.01 7.88 -6.42
CA GLY A 41 17.46 7.91 -6.67
C GLY A 41 18.23 7.76 -5.36
N SER A 42 19.06 8.75 -5.02
CA SER A 42 19.78 8.84 -3.75
C SER A 42 19.01 9.54 -2.63
N THR A 43 17.85 10.13 -2.93
CA THR A 43 17.05 10.89 -1.96
C THR A 43 16.09 9.98 -1.22
N THR A 44 16.06 10.06 0.11
CA THR A 44 15.01 9.47 0.95
C THR A 44 14.37 10.57 1.78
N THR A 45 13.05 10.77 1.68
CA THR A 45 12.37 11.89 2.38
C THR A 45 10.87 11.66 2.55
N SER A 46 10.32 12.13 3.67
CA SER A 46 8.88 12.22 3.92
C SER A 46 8.26 13.50 3.35
N ALA A 47 9.07 14.53 3.04
CA ALA A 47 8.61 15.85 2.58
C ALA A 47 7.96 15.82 1.18
N ALA A 48 8.20 14.77 0.41
CA ALA A 48 7.61 14.57 -0.91
C ALA A 48 6.33 13.72 -0.85
N VAL A 49 6.02 13.11 0.29
CA VAL A 49 4.88 12.23 0.48
C VAL A 49 3.68 13.02 0.99
N ARG A 50 2.52 12.74 0.41
CA ARG A 50 1.22 13.17 0.94
C ARG A 50 0.87 12.24 2.09
N GLN A 51 1.18 12.65 3.31
CA GLN A 51 1.10 11.76 4.48
C GLN A 51 -0.36 11.42 4.80
N PRO A 52 -0.71 10.14 4.93
CA PRO A 52 -1.98 9.74 5.53
C PRO A 52 -2.14 10.36 6.93
N VAL A 53 -3.38 10.69 7.31
CA VAL A 53 -3.68 11.27 8.63
C VAL A 53 -3.48 10.26 9.77
N ASN A 54 -3.64 8.98 9.47
CA ASN A 54 -3.46 7.84 10.38
C ASN A 54 -3.13 6.58 9.56
N ASN A 55 -2.94 5.46 10.24
CA ASN A 55 -2.64 4.15 9.65
C ASN A 55 -3.89 3.31 9.33
N SER A 56 -5.10 3.88 9.42
CA SER A 56 -6.32 3.16 9.06
C SER A 56 -6.34 2.83 7.57
N PRO A 57 -6.77 1.62 7.18
CA PRO A 57 -6.84 1.26 5.78
C PRO A 57 -8.02 1.93 5.08
N VAL A 58 -7.87 2.19 3.79
CA VAL A 58 -8.99 2.42 2.88
C VAL A 58 -9.66 1.07 2.64
N GLN A 59 -10.99 0.98 2.77
CA GLN A 59 -11.76 -0.25 2.55
C GLN A 59 -12.66 -0.19 1.31
N ASP A 60 -13.02 1.02 0.86
CA ASP A 60 -13.78 1.23 -0.37
C ASP A 60 -12.90 1.80 -1.49
N ILE A 61 -12.41 0.90 -2.34
CA ILE A 61 -11.53 1.22 -3.47
C ILE A 61 -12.26 1.91 -4.64
N THR A 62 -13.59 2.06 -4.57
CA THR A 62 -14.38 2.74 -5.60
C THR A 62 -14.44 4.26 -5.40
N THR A 63 -13.98 4.75 -4.25
CA THR A 63 -13.99 6.17 -3.90
C THR A 63 -12.72 6.90 -4.35
N LYS A 64 -12.70 8.23 -4.21
CA LYS A 64 -11.51 9.06 -4.46
C LYS A 64 -10.33 8.70 -3.53
N ASP A 65 -10.59 8.12 -2.36
CA ASP A 65 -9.57 7.80 -1.35
C ASP A 65 -8.65 6.67 -1.83
N ALA A 66 -9.10 5.89 -2.82
CA ALA A 66 -8.30 4.91 -3.55
C ALA A 66 -7.04 5.51 -4.20
N ARG A 67 -7.02 6.82 -4.48
CA ARG A 67 -5.90 7.48 -5.16
C ARG A 67 -4.71 7.64 -4.23
N CYS A 68 -4.87 8.43 -3.18
CA CYS A 68 -3.78 8.86 -2.32
C CYS A 68 -4.15 8.84 -0.83
N ASN A 69 -5.10 7.96 -0.44
CA ASN A 69 -5.64 7.84 0.92
C ASN A 69 -6.64 8.96 1.28
N VAL A 70 -7.25 8.87 2.47
CA VAL A 70 -8.30 9.77 2.97
C VAL A 70 -7.69 11.08 3.43
N ASN A 71 -7.96 12.17 2.71
CA ASN A 71 -7.54 13.54 3.04
C ASN A 71 -6.08 13.65 3.53
N PRO A 72 -5.09 13.14 2.78
CA PRO A 72 -3.70 13.17 3.20
C PRO A 72 -3.21 14.62 3.30
N THR A 73 -2.17 14.85 4.11
CA THR A 73 -1.52 16.16 4.16
C THR A 73 -0.88 16.50 2.80
N ALA A 74 -0.73 17.78 2.51
CA ALA A 74 0.04 18.19 1.34
C ALA A 74 1.52 17.82 1.53
N ALA A 75 2.16 17.34 0.45
CA ALA A 75 3.61 17.27 0.39
C ALA A 75 4.19 18.68 0.22
N THR A 76 5.37 18.94 0.79
CA THR A 76 6.02 20.25 0.74
C THR A 76 7.05 20.37 -0.36
N THR A 77 7.42 19.26 -1.00
CA THR A 77 8.45 19.20 -2.04
C THR A 77 8.07 18.27 -3.20
N THR A 78 8.70 18.48 -4.35
CA THR A 78 8.69 17.55 -5.49
C THR A 78 10.13 17.14 -5.78
N VAL A 79 10.44 15.84 -5.69
CA VAL A 79 11.82 15.35 -5.82
C VAL A 79 12.16 15.12 -7.29
N SER A 80 13.25 15.72 -7.77
CA SER A 80 13.77 15.43 -9.11
C SER A 80 14.51 14.09 -9.13
N VAL A 81 14.22 13.23 -10.10
CA VAL A 81 14.80 11.88 -10.24
C VAL A 81 14.91 11.51 -11.72
N ALA A 82 16.02 10.91 -12.14
CA ALA A 82 16.17 10.50 -13.53
C ALA A 82 15.35 9.23 -13.85
N ALA A 83 14.80 9.11 -15.05
CA ALA A 83 14.30 7.83 -15.54
C ALA A 83 15.42 6.77 -15.49
N GLY A 84 15.07 5.51 -15.21
CA GLY A 84 16.06 4.45 -14.92
C GLY A 84 16.60 4.46 -13.50
N SER A 85 16.26 5.44 -12.66
CA SER A 85 16.66 5.46 -11.25
C SER A 85 15.77 4.58 -10.37
N LYS A 86 16.31 4.20 -9.21
CA LYS A 86 15.56 3.56 -8.14
C LYS A 86 14.43 4.46 -7.64
N ILE A 87 13.27 3.86 -7.39
CA ILE A 87 12.10 4.50 -6.79
C ILE A 87 11.45 3.52 -5.81
N GLY A 88 10.85 4.01 -4.74
CA GLY A 88 10.19 3.14 -3.76
C GLY A 88 9.76 3.89 -2.52
N PHE A 89 9.36 3.14 -1.50
CA PHE A 89 8.96 3.70 -0.22
C PHE A 89 9.51 2.89 0.95
N VAL A 90 9.70 3.58 2.07
CA VAL A 90 9.98 2.98 3.39
C VAL A 90 8.77 3.22 4.29
N LEU A 91 8.37 2.17 5.00
CA LEU A 91 7.27 2.18 5.97
C LEU A 91 7.70 2.78 7.31
N ASP A 92 6.72 3.16 8.12
CA ASP A 92 6.90 3.48 9.54
C ASP A 92 7.20 2.25 10.42
N ASN A 93 6.80 1.06 9.96
CA ASN A 93 7.05 -0.23 10.62
C ASN A 93 7.33 -1.35 9.58
N SER A 94 6.73 -2.53 9.73
CA SER A 94 6.90 -3.70 8.86
C SER A 94 5.55 -4.19 8.35
N LEU A 95 5.54 -4.77 7.14
CA LEU A 95 4.34 -5.34 6.53
C LEU A 95 3.98 -6.68 7.16
N TYR A 96 2.98 -6.67 8.06
CA TYR A 96 2.48 -7.89 8.70
C TYR A 96 1.20 -8.45 8.08
N HIS A 97 0.35 -7.61 7.49
CA HIS A 97 -0.83 -8.12 6.79
C HIS A 97 -0.41 -8.84 5.51
N LEU A 98 -0.79 -10.12 5.40
CA LEU A 98 -0.59 -10.90 4.20
C LEU A 98 -1.37 -10.30 3.04
N GLY A 99 -0.66 -10.00 1.95
CA GLY A 99 -1.26 -9.60 0.69
C GLY A 99 -0.29 -8.84 -0.22
N PRO A 100 -0.69 -8.57 -1.47
CA PRO A 100 0.19 -8.02 -2.48
C PRO A 100 0.52 -6.55 -2.23
N ALA A 101 1.47 -6.05 -3.00
CA ALA A 101 1.72 -4.63 -3.13
C ALA A 101 1.96 -4.23 -4.59
N ALA A 102 1.77 -2.96 -4.91
CA ALA A 102 2.07 -2.42 -6.24
C ALA A 102 2.50 -0.95 -6.18
N ILE A 103 3.33 -0.55 -7.14
CA ILE A 103 3.69 0.85 -7.37
C ILE A 103 3.19 1.28 -8.75
N TYR A 104 2.56 2.45 -8.79
CA TYR A 104 2.06 3.10 -10.00
C TYR A 104 2.70 4.47 -10.16
N LEU A 105 2.90 4.87 -11.42
CA LEU A 105 3.20 6.24 -11.79
C LEU A 105 1.96 6.85 -12.43
N GLY A 106 1.60 8.04 -11.98
CA GLY A 106 0.56 8.88 -12.57
C GLY A 106 1.18 10.14 -13.13
N LYS A 107 1.11 10.37 -14.45
CA LYS A 107 1.63 11.61 -15.02
C LYS A 107 0.67 12.75 -14.69
N ALA A 108 1.17 13.79 -14.04
CA ALA A 108 0.36 14.97 -13.74
C ALA A 108 0.04 15.73 -15.04
N PRO A 109 -1.22 16.14 -15.27
CA PRO A 109 -1.57 17.00 -16.40
C PRO A 109 -0.91 18.39 -16.34
N SER A 110 -0.58 18.85 -15.13
CA SER A 110 0.16 20.08 -14.87
C SER A 110 1.32 19.81 -13.91
N THR A 111 1.17 20.12 -12.62
CA THR A 111 2.14 19.81 -11.56
C THR A 111 1.65 18.67 -10.70
N ALA A 112 2.58 17.90 -10.12
CA ALA A 112 2.25 16.86 -9.17
C ALA A 112 1.60 17.45 -7.91
N ALA A 113 1.99 18.66 -7.51
CA ALA A 113 1.41 19.34 -6.34
C ALA A 113 -0.07 19.70 -6.52
N ALA A 114 -0.48 20.16 -7.70
CA ALA A 114 -1.86 20.61 -7.96
C ALA A 114 -2.81 19.48 -8.35
N TRP A 115 -2.29 18.31 -8.74
CA TRP A 115 -3.12 17.23 -9.25
C TRP A 115 -3.64 16.30 -8.14
N ASP A 116 -4.94 16.01 -8.15
CA ASP A 116 -5.63 15.14 -7.19
C ASP A 116 -5.54 13.64 -7.53
N GLY A 117 -4.82 13.28 -8.61
CA GLY A 117 -4.72 11.91 -9.09
C GLY A 117 -5.91 11.44 -9.95
N SER A 118 -6.83 12.32 -10.34
CA SER A 118 -7.99 11.96 -11.17
C SER A 118 -7.63 11.63 -12.63
N GLY A 119 -8.52 10.84 -13.26
CA GLY A 119 -8.45 10.52 -14.68
C GLY A 119 -7.53 9.34 -15.02
N ALA A 120 -7.55 8.95 -16.29
CA ALA A 120 -6.80 7.81 -16.82
C ALA A 120 -5.33 8.16 -17.06
N ASN A 121 -4.58 8.35 -15.98
CA ASN A 121 -3.19 8.82 -16.01
C ASN A 121 -2.20 7.85 -15.37
N TRP A 122 -2.69 6.76 -14.77
CA TRP A 122 -1.89 5.83 -13.96
C TRP A 122 -1.47 4.60 -14.75
N PHE A 123 -0.26 4.13 -14.52
CA PHE A 123 0.23 2.84 -15.01
C PHE A 123 1.09 2.17 -13.94
N LYS A 124 1.00 0.84 -13.84
CA LYS A 124 1.73 0.03 -12.86
C LYS A 124 3.17 -0.16 -13.32
N ILE A 125 4.15 0.03 -12.44
CA ILE A 125 5.58 -0.18 -12.73
C ILE A 125 6.22 -1.28 -11.89
N ALA A 126 5.54 -1.73 -10.83
CA ALA A 126 5.97 -2.88 -10.04
C ALA A 126 4.79 -3.52 -9.31
N GLU A 127 4.92 -4.81 -9.03
CA GLU A 127 4.06 -5.54 -8.11
C GLU A 127 4.85 -6.61 -7.35
N TRP A 128 4.35 -6.92 -6.17
CA TRP A 128 4.79 -8.01 -5.31
C TRP A 128 3.58 -8.89 -5.01
N GLY A 129 3.72 -10.19 -5.29
CA GLY A 129 2.61 -11.14 -5.24
C GLY A 129 2.81 -12.22 -4.18
N ALA A 130 2.22 -13.38 -4.45
CA ALA A 130 2.36 -14.56 -3.61
C ALA A 130 3.52 -15.47 -4.09
N THR A 131 4.08 -16.21 -3.15
CA THR A 131 4.87 -17.41 -3.40
C THR A 131 4.05 -18.63 -2.94
N PHE A 132 4.36 -19.80 -3.51
CA PHE A 132 3.64 -21.05 -3.24
C PHE A 132 4.62 -22.10 -2.71
N ASN A 133 4.12 -23.01 -1.88
CA ASN A 133 4.90 -24.08 -1.24
C ASN A 133 6.07 -23.59 -0.35
N PRO A 134 5.80 -22.90 0.78
CA PRO A 134 4.49 -22.60 1.36
C PRO A 134 3.81 -21.38 0.72
N PHE A 135 2.48 -21.33 0.78
CA PHE A 135 1.74 -20.14 0.34
C PHE A 135 1.95 -18.98 1.30
N THR A 136 2.48 -17.87 0.80
CA THR A 136 2.60 -16.58 1.52
C THR A 136 2.79 -15.44 0.53
N PHE A 137 2.89 -14.20 1.00
CA PHE A 137 3.17 -13.03 0.16
C PHE A 137 4.61 -12.59 0.31
N THR A 138 5.24 -12.20 -0.81
CA THR A 138 6.64 -11.78 -0.84
C THR A 138 6.90 -10.47 -0.10
N THR A 139 5.83 -9.74 0.25
CA THR A 139 5.85 -8.50 1.02
C THR A 139 5.97 -8.72 2.52
N TYR A 140 5.68 -9.93 3.03
CA TYR A 140 5.61 -10.21 4.45
C TYR A 140 6.95 -9.93 5.15
N ASN A 141 6.90 -9.23 6.29
CA ASN A 141 8.04 -8.76 7.08
C ASN A 141 9.00 -7.81 6.35
N LEU A 142 8.63 -7.26 5.19
CA LEU A 142 9.40 -6.18 4.57
C LEU A 142 9.02 -4.83 5.18
N ASN A 143 9.96 -3.89 5.21
CA ASN A 143 9.74 -2.50 5.61
C ASN A 143 10.04 -1.50 4.47
N THR A 144 10.45 -2.00 3.32
CA THR A 144 10.89 -1.20 2.18
C THR A 144 10.51 -1.92 0.89
N LEU A 145 9.87 -1.22 -0.05
CA LEU A 145 9.59 -1.74 -1.38
C LEU A 145 10.17 -0.79 -2.42
N THR A 146 11.05 -1.30 -3.28
CA THR A 146 11.72 -0.52 -4.33
C THR A 146 11.68 -1.21 -5.67
N THR A 147 11.60 -0.42 -6.72
CA THR A 147 11.76 -0.82 -8.11
C THR A 147 12.61 0.22 -8.85
N THR A 148 12.69 0.10 -10.17
CA THR A 148 13.33 1.07 -11.06
C THR A 148 12.26 1.75 -11.91
N ILE A 149 12.36 3.07 -12.06
CA ILE A 149 11.54 3.82 -13.04
C ILE A 149 11.93 3.33 -14.44
N PRO A 150 11.02 2.81 -15.27
CA PRO A 150 11.37 2.40 -16.63
C PRO A 150 12.07 3.53 -17.39
N ALA A 151 13.19 3.24 -18.06
CA ALA A 151 14.00 4.27 -18.71
C ALA A 151 13.24 5.04 -19.81
N SER A 152 12.26 4.38 -20.46
CA SER A 152 11.41 5.01 -21.48
C SER A 152 10.31 5.90 -20.90
N THR A 153 10.16 6.01 -19.57
CA THR A 153 9.15 6.86 -18.93
C THR A 153 9.33 8.32 -19.36
N PRO A 154 8.30 9.00 -19.89
CA PRO A 154 8.44 10.39 -20.29
C PRO A 154 8.86 11.32 -19.15
N ALA A 155 9.64 12.34 -19.46
CA ALA A 155 9.98 13.37 -18.49
C ALA A 155 8.73 14.18 -18.07
N GLY A 156 8.73 14.73 -16.86
CA GLY A 156 7.66 15.58 -16.32
C GLY A 156 7.34 15.30 -14.86
N GLU A 157 6.27 15.89 -14.34
CA GLU A 157 5.85 15.66 -12.96
C GLU A 157 4.88 14.49 -12.83
N TYR A 158 5.05 13.72 -11.76
CA TYR A 158 4.30 12.51 -11.49
C TYR A 158 3.89 12.42 -10.03
N LEU A 159 2.75 11.80 -9.79
CA LEU A 159 2.49 11.14 -8.52
C LEU A 159 3.00 9.70 -8.59
N VAL A 160 3.72 9.26 -7.57
CA VAL A 160 4.06 7.86 -7.33
C VAL A 160 3.10 7.34 -6.28
N ARG A 161 2.24 6.39 -6.65
CA ARG A 161 1.30 5.76 -5.72
C ARG A 161 1.81 4.38 -5.35
N ILE A 162 1.92 4.11 -4.06
CA ILE A 162 2.14 2.76 -3.54
C ILE A 162 0.89 2.26 -2.83
N GLU A 163 0.61 0.97 -2.98
CA GLU A 163 -0.42 0.28 -2.22
C GLU A 163 0.12 -1.05 -1.67
N GLN A 164 -0.31 -1.40 -0.46
CA GLN A 164 -0.35 -2.77 0.03
C GLN A 164 -1.80 -3.14 0.32
N ILE A 165 -2.22 -4.34 -0.08
CA ILE A 165 -3.59 -4.82 0.10
C ILE A 165 -3.56 -5.93 1.14
N GLY A 166 -3.98 -5.66 2.37
CA GLY A 166 -4.18 -6.68 3.38
C GLY A 166 -5.39 -7.56 3.06
N LEU A 167 -5.16 -8.87 2.95
CA LEU A 167 -6.17 -9.89 2.61
C LEU A 167 -6.47 -10.84 3.79
N HIS A 168 -6.07 -10.44 5.00
CA HIS A 168 -6.19 -11.27 6.20
C HIS A 168 -7.65 -11.45 6.66
N VAL A 169 -8.58 -10.60 6.22
CA VAL A 169 -10.03 -10.80 6.37
C VAL A 169 -10.59 -11.16 4.99
N ALA A 170 -11.04 -12.41 4.84
CA ALA A 170 -11.58 -12.90 3.57
C ALA A 170 -12.79 -12.05 3.13
N GLY A 171 -12.75 -11.55 1.89
CA GLY A 171 -13.80 -10.70 1.31
C GLY A 171 -13.87 -9.26 1.84
N ALA A 172 -12.99 -8.85 2.76
CA ALA A 172 -12.90 -7.48 3.26
C ALA A 172 -11.46 -6.94 3.14
N PRO A 173 -10.97 -6.74 1.90
CA PRO A 173 -9.62 -6.23 1.65
C PRO A 173 -9.39 -4.84 2.26
N GLN A 174 -8.16 -4.60 2.68
CA GLN A 174 -7.73 -3.36 3.33
C GLN A 174 -6.54 -2.75 2.57
N TRP A 175 -6.68 -1.52 2.08
CA TRP A 175 -5.63 -0.85 1.30
C TRP A 175 -4.87 0.17 2.15
N TYR A 176 -3.55 0.01 2.22
CA TYR A 176 -2.63 0.97 2.80
C TYR A 176 -1.93 1.73 1.67
N ILE A 177 -2.30 2.99 1.51
CA ILE A 177 -1.98 3.80 0.33
C ILE A 177 -1.18 5.04 0.74
N SER A 178 -0.20 5.42 -0.05
CA SER A 178 0.36 6.77 -0.03
C SER A 178 0.78 7.21 -1.42
N CYS A 179 0.85 8.52 -1.63
CA CYS A 179 1.34 9.14 -2.85
C CYS A 179 2.53 10.04 -2.56
N ALA A 180 3.51 10.07 -3.46
CA ALA A 180 4.61 11.02 -3.42
C ALA A 180 4.75 11.81 -4.71
N GLN A 181 5.33 13.00 -4.62
CA GLN A 181 5.54 13.92 -5.74
C GLN A 181 6.97 13.81 -6.27
N ILE A 182 7.11 13.49 -7.56
CA ILE A 182 8.40 13.47 -8.24
C ILE A 182 8.37 14.24 -9.56
N LYS A 183 9.55 14.66 -10.01
CA LYS A 183 9.80 15.17 -11.36
C LYS A 183 10.82 14.26 -12.05
N ILE A 184 10.35 13.49 -13.03
CA ILE A 184 11.18 12.61 -13.83
C ILE A 184 11.98 13.44 -14.84
N THR A 185 13.30 13.29 -14.84
CA THR A 185 14.24 13.92 -15.79
C THR A 185 14.87 12.85 -16.70
N GLY A 186 15.43 13.25 -17.84
CA GLY A 186 16.12 12.33 -18.76
C GLY A 186 15.25 11.18 -19.28
N GLY A 187 13.93 11.40 -19.37
CA GLY A 187 12.97 10.37 -19.76
C GLY A 187 12.98 10.02 -21.25
N GLY A 188 12.18 9.02 -21.63
CA GLY A 188 12.00 8.57 -23.01
C GLY A 188 10.65 8.96 -23.62
N SER A 189 10.25 8.23 -24.66
CA SER A 189 9.00 8.44 -25.42
C SER A 189 7.96 7.33 -25.20
N GLY A 190 8.04 6.62 -24.08
CA GLY A 190 7.12 5.52 -23.75
C GLY A 190 5.68 6.00 -23.58
N ASN A 191 4.73 5.16 -23.99
CA ASN A 191 3.29 5.43 -23.89
C ASN A 191 2.56 4.22 -23.28
N PRO A 192 2.65 4.01 -21.95
CA PRO A 192 1.98 2.89 -21.30
C PRO A 192 0.45 2.99 -21.45
N ALA A 193 -0.22 1.83 -21.45
CA ALA A 193 -1.66 1.80 -21.24
C ALA A 193 -1.98 2.36 -19.85
N LYS A 194 -2.93 3.30 -19.79
CA LYS A 194 -3.27 4.03 -18.56
C LYS A 194 -4.65 3.62 -18.06
N VAL A 195 -4.81 3.66 -16.74
CA VAL A 195 -6.05 3.39 -16.01
C VAL A 195 -6.43 4.57 -15.13
N SER A 196 -7.71 4.64 -14.76
CA SER A 196 -8.20 5.54 -13.73
C SER A 196 -8.09 4.91 -12.35
N ILE A 197 -7.81 5.73 -11.33
CA ILE A 197 -7.97 5.36 -9.93
C ILE A 197 -8.94 6.37 -9.32
N PRO A 198 -10.10 5.95 -8.77
CA PRO A 198 -10.64 4.58 -8.73
C PRO A 198 -10.99 4.03 -10.13
N GLY A 199 -11.17 2.70 -10.21
CA GLY A 199 -11.57 1.98 -11.44
C GLY A 199 -10.52 1.04 -12.04
N TYR A 200 -9.29 1.05 -11.54
CA TYR A 200 -8.20 0.18 -12.02
C TYR A 200 -8.37 -1.29 -11.65
N VAL A 201 -9.19 -1.58 -10.64
CA VAL A 201 -9.50 -2.91 -10.14
C VAL A 201 -11.01 -3.04 -9.94
N SER A 202 -11.55 -4.22 -10.27
CA SER A 202 -12.94 -4.57 -9.96
C SER A 202 -13.07 -4.96 -8.49
N ALA A 203 -14.13 -4.55 -7.80
CA ALA A 203 -14.40 -5.01 -6.44
C ALA A 203 -14.54 -6.54 -6.34
N ASN A 204 -14.92 -7.20 -7.44
CA ASN A 204 -15.04 -8.65 -7.55
C ASN A 204 -13.77 -9.33 -8.13
N ASP A 205 -12.64 -8.64 -8.20
CA ASP A 205 -11.39 -9.23 -8.66
C ASP A 205 -11.04 -10.46 -7.79
N PRO A 206 -10.72 -11.63 -8.39
CA PRO A 206 -10.38 -12.83 -7.62
C PRO A 206 -9.21 -12.62 -6.64
N GLY A 207 -8.26 -11.74 -6.97
CA GLY A 207 -7.14 -11.40 -6.09
C GLY A 207 -7.54 -10.56 -4.87
N LEU A 208 -8.74 -9.97 -4.86
CA LEU A 208 -9.32 -9.24 -3.72
C LEU A 208 -10.29 -10.09 -2.89
N THR A 209 -11.00 -11.02 -3.55
CA THR A 209 -12.04 -11.86 -2.91
C THR A 209 -11.52 -13.22 -2.41
N VAL A 210 -10.24 -13.52 -2.66
CA VAL A 210 -9.60 -14.78 -2.25
C VAL A 210 -9.65 -15.00 -0.72
N ASN A 211 -9.90 -16.24 -0.32
CA ASN A 211 -9.62 -16.70 1.04
C ASN A 211 -8.19 -17.24 1.09
N ILE A 212 -7.30 -16.55 1.80
CA ILE A 212 -5.87 -16.87 1.86
C ILE A 212 -5.52 -18.04 2.80
N TYR A 213 -6.49 -18.56 3.57
CA TYR A 213 -6.27 -19.60 4.56
C TYR A 213 -6.76 -20.98 4.14
N TYR A 214 -8.00 -21.07 3.62
CA TYR A 214 -8.58 -22.36 3.24
C TYR A 214 -9.67 -22.23 2.14
N PRO A 215 -9.61 -23.05 1.08
CA PRO A 215 -8.46 -23.90 0.70
C PRO A 215 -7.23 -23.03 0.42
N VAL A 216 -6.04 -23.52 0.81
CA VAL A 216 -4.79 -22.76 0.60
C VAL A 216 -4.61 -22.50 -0.90
N PRO A 217 -4.47 -21.23 -1.32
CA PRO A 217 -4.32 -20.93 -2.74
C PRO A 217 -3.08 -21.58 -3.36
N THR A 218 -3.25 -22.18 -4.53
CA THR A 218 -2.16 -22.71 -5.36
C THR A 218 -1.77 -21.78 -6.51
N SER A 219 -2.54 -20.69 -6.68
CA SER A 219 -2.26 -19.61 -7.63
C SER A 219 -2.81 -18.29 -7.07
N TYR A 220 -2.20 -17.19 -7.49
CA TYR A 220 -2.60 -15.83 -7.09
C TYR A 220 -2.12 -14.85 -8.16
N LYS A 221 -3.00 -13.92 -8.55
CA LYS A 221 -2.68 -12.84 -9.47
C LYS A 221 -2.87 -11.52 -8.72
N VAL A 222 -1.86 -10.64 -8.79
CA VAL A 222 -1.99 -9.30 -8.23
C VAL A 222 -3.07 -8.53 -9.00
N PRO A 223 -4.06 -7.90 -8.32
CA PRO A 223 -5.11 -7.15 -8.99
C PRO A 223 -4.60 -5.95 -9.79
N GLY A 224 -5.41 -5.49 -10.74
CA GLY A 224 -5.12 -4.31 -11.56
C GLY A 224 -4.38 -4.58 -12.88
N PRO A 225 -3.90 -3.54 -13.57
CA PRO A 225 -3.26 -3.67 -14.89
C PRO A 225 -1.93 -4.41 -14.81
N ALA A 226 -1.43 -4.87 -15.95
CA ALA A 226 -0.10 -5.46 -16.06
C ALA A 226 1.00 -4.43 -15.74
N VAL A 227 2.13 -4.89 -15.22
CA VAL A 227 3.33 -4.07 -15.02
C VAL A 227 3.87 -3.63 -16.38
N TRP A 228 4.01 -2.32 -16.57
CA TRP A 228 4.71 -1.74 -17.70
C TRP A 228 6.21 -1.66 -17.41
N LYS A 229 7.03 -2.21 -18.31
CA LYS A 229 8.49 -2.35 -18.13
C LYS A 229 9.33 -1.34 -18.91
N GLY A 230 8.67 -0.50 -19.72
CA GLY A 230 9.33 0.48 -20.58
C GLY A 230 9.23 0.14 -22.05
#